data_AF-A0A0S9KE76-F1
#
_entry.id   AF-A0A0S9KE76-F1
#
_cell.length_a   1.000
_cell.length_b   1.000
_cell.length_c   1.000
_cell.angle_alpha   90.00
_cell.angle_beta   90.00
_cell.angle_gamma   90.00
#
_symmetry.space_group_name_H-M   'P 1'
#
loop_
_entity.id
_entity.type
_entity.pdbx_description
1 polymer ?
#
loop_
_entity_poly.entity_id
_entity_poly.type
_entity_poly.pdbx_seq_one_letter_code
_entity_poly.pdbx_strand_id
1 'polypeptide(L)'
;MAITRNRAGQLYSTADGRWVEDQTAAANEAALRDPLPELTLGGQTAAVPDASKGEVEAFAARISNRPFGSDGFTVDIDGIYPWRSGDGPWSTEFSGIVRDAGGEAVGSFTRTFDGELGTVAHNNLYIDEDFQGTGFATEFNAAAFELYAEMGYTAVTTITDDDGGYVWAKAGSGFEFNSDHDMADGARLSIAQSINRHAGGPDLDVLLAMADEFRSGDGGTTIHDIAALRTKENPNLGKDILTGINWPGIKRFAN
;
A
#
# COMPACT_ATOMS: atom_id res chain seq x y z
N MET A 1 -31.64 -21.24 25.39
CA MET A 1 -30.53 -21.81 26.19
C MET A 1 -29.48 -20.71 26.29
N ALA A 2 -29.17 -20.23 27.50
CA ALA A 2 -28.29 -19.07 27.68
C ALA A 2 -26.84 -19.53 27.79
N ILE A 3 -25.97 -19.04 26.90
CA ILE A 3 -24.54 -19.36 26.88
C ILE A 3 -23.86 -18.56 28.00
N THR A 4 -23.25 -19.23 28.97
CA THR A 4 -22.57 -18.56 30.09
C THR A 4 -21.06 -18.51 29.82
N ARG A 5 -20.52 -17.30 29.64
CA ARG A 5 -19.08 -17.06 29.44
C ARG A 5 -18.40 -16.76 30.79
N ASN A 6 -17.10 -17.02 30.91
CA ASN A 6 -16.33 -16.53 32.07
C ASN A 6 -16.23 -14.98 32.05
N ARG A 7 -15.64 -14.37 33.09
CA ARG A 7 -15.46 -12.90 33.19
C ARG A 7 -14.67 -12.29 32.01
N ALA A 8 -13.90 -13.08 31.28
CA ALA A 8 -13.13 -12.67 30.10
C ALA A 8 -13.83 -13.01 28.76
N GLY A 9 -15.08 -13.50 28.78
CA GLY A 9 -15.84 -13.79 27.58
C GLY A 9 -15.51 -15.14 26.90
N GLN A 10 -14.71 -16.00 27.52
CA GLN A 10 -14.22 -17.27 26.92
C GLN A 10 -15.09 -18.48 27.32
N LEU A 11 -15.07 -19.52 26.47
CA LEU A 11 -15.59 -20.87 26.74
C LEU A 11 -14.58 -21.68 27.58
N TYR A 12 -15.02 -22.69 28.32
CA TYR A 12 -14.12 -23.57 29.07
C TYR A 12 -13.50 -24.64 28.15
N SER A 13 -12.23 -25.00 28.35
CA SER A 13 -11.55 -26.06 27.58
C SER A 13 -11.18 -27.26 28.47
N THR A 14 -11.47 -28.47 28.00
CA THR A 14 -11.05 -29.74 28.64
C THR A 14 -9.57 -30.02 28.39
N ALA A 15 -8.97 -30.96 29.15
CA ALA A 15 -7.55 -31.32 29.03
C ALA A 15 -7.13 -31.86 27.64
N ASP A 16 -8.09 -32.37 26.87
CA ASP A 16 -7.92 -32.87 25.49
C ASP A 16 -8.27 -31.81 24.40
N GLY A 17 -8.49 -30.56 24.79
CA GLY A 17 -8.64 -29.43 23.87
C GLY A 17 -10.05 -29.21 23.30
N ARG A 18 -11.08 -29.83 23.87
CA ARG A 18 -12.48 -29.60 23.48
C ARG A 18 -13.09 -28.42 24.24
N TRP A 19 -13.93 -27.63 23.57
CA TRP A 19 -14.66 -26.51 24.17
C TRP A 19 -15.99 -26.98 24.75
N VAL A 20 -16.31 -26.57 25.98
CA VAL A 20 -17.57 -26.90 26.66
C VAL A 20 -18.30 -25.65 27.13
N GLU A 21 -19.63 -25.66 26.97
CA GLU A 21 -20.51 -24.52 27.22
C GLU A 21 -21.00 -24.40 28.68
N ASP A 22 -20.74 -25.42 29.50
CA ASP A 22 -21.22 -25.49 30.88
C ASP A 22 -20.11 -25.92 31.85
N GLN A 23 -19.96 -25.16 32.94
CA GLN A 23 -19.00 -25.40 34.01
C GLN A 23 -19.32 -26.69 34.79
N THR A 24 -20.60 -27.11 34.84
CA THR A 24 -20.99 -28.37 35.48
C THR A 24 -20.67 -29.61 34.66
N ALA A 25 -20.52 -29.50 33.33
CA ALA A 25 -20.02 -30.58 32.49
C ALA A 25 -18.51 -30.83 32.71
N ALA A 26 -17.77 -29.78 33.05
CA ALA A 26 -16.33 -29.85 33.29
C ALA A 26 -15.96 -30.38 34.69
N ALA A 27 -16.90 -30.39 35.65
CA ALA A 27 -16.64 -30.87 37.01
C ALA A 27 -16.50 -32.40 37.13
N ASN A 28 -16.93 -33.16 36.11
CA ASN A 28 -16.83 -34.63 36.09
C ASN A 28 -15.61 -35.18 35.34
N GLU A 29 -14.81 -34.33 34.69
CA GLU A 29 -13.51 -34.72 34.12
C GLU A 29 -12.39 -34.12 34.99
N ALA A 30 -11.66 -34.98 35.70
CA ALA A 30 -10.65 -34.66 36.70
C ALA A 30 -9.37 -33.97 36.16
N ALA A 31 -9.48 -33.01 35.25
CA ALA A 31 -8.36 -32.19 34.79
C ALA A 31 -8.85 -30.88 34.13
N LEU A 32 -9.57 -30.05 34.87
CA LEU A 32 -9.56 -28.62 34.54
C LEU A 32 -8.12 -28.13 34.76
N ARG A 33 -7.44 -27.72 33.68
CA ARG A 33 -6.17 -27.01 33.81
C ARG A 33 -6.44 -25.72 34.57
N ASP A 34 -5.49 -25.31 35.42
CA ASP A 34 -5.49 -23.95 35.95
C ASP A 34 -5.73 -23.00 34.77
N PRO A 35 -6.63 -22.00 34.92
CA PRO A 35 -6.77 -20.98 33.90
C PRO A 35 -5.36 -20.51 33.57
N LEU A 36 -5.01 -20.52 32.29
CA LEU A 36 -3.72 -19.98 31.85
C LEU A 36 -3.53 -18.66 32.59
N PRO A 37 -2.39 -18.46 33.27
CA PRO A 37 -2.14 -17.18 33.93
C PRO A 37 -2.49 -16.13 32.91
N GLU A 38 -3.31 -15.16 33.34
CA GLU A 38 -3.78 -14.09 32.47
C GLU A 38 -2.57 -13.67 31.65
N LEU A 39 -2.64 -13.91 30.32
CA LEU A 39 -1.66 -13.35 29.41
C LEU A 39 -1.86 -11.86 29.61
N THR A 40 -1.10 -11.32 30.55
CA THR A 40 -0.65 -9.95 30.51
C THR A 40 0.15 -9.94 29.23
N LEU A 41 -0.57 -9.75 28.10
CA LEU A 41 -0.06 -9.01 26.97
C LEU A 41 0.56 -7.81 27.64
N GLY A 42 1.87 -7.85 27.82
CA GLY A 42 2.61 -6.82 28.50
C GLY A 42 2.25 -5.56 27.75
N GLY A 43 1.35 -4.78 28.33
CA GLY A 43 1.07 -3.43 27.93
C GLY A 43 2.33 -2.65 28.24
N GLN A 44 3.37 -2.86 27.45
CA GLN A 44 4.23 -1.77 27.06
C GLN A 44 3.37 -0.96 26.09
N THR A 45 2.55 -0.09 26.67
CA THR A 45 2.35 1.25 26.14
C THR A 45 3.73 1.93 26.14
N ALA A 46 4.63 1.45 25.29
CA ALA A 46 5.70 2.31 24.81
C ALA A 46 4.96 3.52 24.27
N ALA A 47 5.16 4.67 24.92
CA ALA A 47 4.58 5.91 24.43
C ALA A 47 4.90 5.98 22.94
N VAL A 48 3.88 6.10 22.10
CA VAL A 48 4.08 6.50 20.71
C VAL A 48 5.00 7.71 20.79
N PRO A 49 6.15 7.73 20.10
CA PRO A 49 6.92 8.96 19.99
C PRO A 49 5.98 10.01 19.39
N ASP A 50 5.54 10.96 20.21
CA ASP A 50 4.63 12.05 19.85
C ASP A 50 5.13 12.79 18.58
N ALA A 51 6.45 12.75 18.36
CA ALA A 51 7.13 13.28 17.20
C ALA A 51 6.61 12.75 15.86
N SER A 52 6.38 11.43 15.69
CA SER A 52 5.99 10.89 14.38
C SER A 52 4.55 11.26 14.01
N LYS A 53 3.67 11.35 15.01
CA LYS A 53 2.29 11.82 14.82
C LYS A 53 2.25 13.33 14.53
N GLY A 54 3.02 14.12 15.27
CA GLY A 54 3.09 15.57 15.08
C GLY A 54 3.62 15.99 13.71
N GLU A 55 4.61 15.26 13.17
CA GLU A 55 5.11 15.47 11.80
C GLU A 55 4.01 15.21 10.75
N VAL A 56 3.27 14.12 10.88
CA VAL A 56 2.17 13.80 9.97
C VAL A 56 1.00 14.77 10.12
N GLU A 57 0.70 15.25 11.32
CA GLU A 57 -0.27 16.33 11.53
C GLU A 57 0.16 17.64 10.84
N ALA A 58 1.44 17.98 10.91
CA ALA A 58 1.99 19.14 10.21
C ALA A 58 1.91 18.98 8.68
N PHE A 59 2.21 17.79 8.15
CA PHE A 59 1.99 17.46 6.74
C PHE A 59 0.51 17.61 6.37
N ALA A 60 -0.39 17.00 7.14
CA ALA A 60 -1.81 16.99 6.88
C ALA A 60 -2.39 18.41 6.86
N ALA A 61 -1.98 19.28 7.78
CA ALA A 61 -2.37 20.68 7.81
C ALA A 61 -1.92 21.48 6.56
N ARG A 62 -0.80 21.09 5.94
CA ARG A 62 -0.25 21.76 4.75
C ARG A 62 -0.83 21.25 3.43
N ILE A 63 -1.40 20.04 3.42
CA ILE A 63 -1.96 19.44 2.21
C ILE A 63 -3.49 19.51 2.15
N SER A 64 -4.15 19.50 3.31
CA SER A 64 -5.61 19.51 3.40
C SER A 64 -6.21 20.84 2.93
N ASN A 65 -7.44 20.80 2.40
CA ASN A 65 -8.18 21.96 1.90
C ASN A 65 -7.50 22.77 0.78
N ARG A 66 -6.41 22.26 0.19
CA ARG A 66 -5.83 22.83 -1.03
C ARG A 66 -6.57 22.26 -2.25
N PRO A 67 -6.90 23.08 -3.25
CA PRO A 67 -7.47 22.59 -4.49
C PRO A 67 -6.40 21.89 -5.33
N PHE A 68 -6.79 20.78 -5.94
CA PHE A 68 -5.97 19.97 -6.84
C PHE A 68 -6.78 19.56 -8.07
N GLY A 69 -6.13 19.55 -9.22
CA GLY A 69 -6.74 19.23 -10.50
C GLY A 69 -7.62 20.36 -11.02
N SER A 70 -8.08 20.18 -12.27
CA SER A 70 -8.84 21.20 -13.01
C SER A 70 -10.20 21.55 -12.39
N ASP A 71 -10.81 20.61 -11.65
CA ASP A 71 -12.12 20.82 -11.01
C ASP A 71 -12.01 21.20 -9.53
N GLY A 72 -10.80 21.45 -9.01
CA GLY A 72 -10.60 22.02 -7.67
C GLY A 72 -10.93 21.07 -6.52
N PHE A 73 -10.64 19.78 -6.66
CA PHE A 73 -10.82 18.79 -5.60
C PHE A 73 -9.96 19.12 -4.38
N THR A 74 -10.44 18.81 -3.19
CA THR A 74 -9.67 18.95 -1.95
C THR A 74 -9.49 17.60 -1.26
N VAL A 75 -8.61 17.57 -0.26
CA VAL A 75 -8.48 16.44 0.65
C VAL A 75 -8.78 16.86 2.08
N ASP A 76 -9.52 16.00 2.78
CA ASP A 76 -9.81 16.11 4.20
C ASP A 76 -9.16 14.97 4.98
N ILE A 77 -8.84 15.25 6.24
CA ILE A 77 -8.29 14.27 7.17
C ILE A 77 -9.44 13.38 7.66
N ASP A 78 -9.32 12.07 7.44
CA ASP A 78 -10.18 11.07 8.06
C ASP A 78 -9.54 10.56 9.36
N GLY A 79 -8.23 10.31 9.33
CA GLY A 79 -7.51 9.84 10.50
C GLY A 79 -5.98 9.88 10.39
N ILE A 80 -5.33 9.98 11.56
CA ILE A 80 -3.88 9.88 11.72
C ILE A 80 -3.61 8.88 12.84
N TYR A 81 -3.07 7.72 12.48
CA TYR A 81 -2.96 6.56 13.36
C TYR A 81 -1.50 6.09 13.46
N PRO A 82 -0.82 6.36 14.58
CA PRO A 82 0.47 5.73 14.83
C PRO A 82 0.27 4.23 15.08
N TRP A 83 1.10 3.41 14.45
CA TRP A 83 1.10 1.96 14.62
C TRP A 83 2.51 1.39 14.47
N ARG A 84 2.71 0.15 14.91
CA ARG A 84 3.97 -0.60 14.70
C ARG A 84 3.66 -2.09 14.54
N SER A 85 4.47 -2.79 13.74
CA SER A 85 4.39 -4.24 13.62
C SER A 85 5.41 -4.91 14.55
N GLY A 86 4.93 -5.54 15.64
CA GLY A 86 5.82 -6.20 16.60
C GLY A 86 6.87 -5.26 17.20
N ASP A 87 8.14 -5.65 17.08
CA ASP A 87 9.31 -4.86 17.51
C ASP A 87 9.87 -3.95 16.40
N GLY A 88 9.14 -3.78 15.29
CA GLY A 88 9.50 -2.91 14.19
C GLY A 88 9.42 -1.41 14.52
N PRO A 89 9.91 -0.56 13.60
CA PRO A 89 9.86 0.89 13.76
C PRO A 89 8.42 1.39 13.90
N TRP A 90 8.27 2.57 14.51
CA TRP A 90 6.97 3.25 14.51
C TRP A 90 6.67 3.81 13.13
N SER A 91 5.45 3.55 12.67
CA SER A 91 4.89 4.17 11.48
C SER A 91 3.67 4.99 11.86
N THR A 92 3.31 5.96 11.02
CA THR A 92 2.06 6.69 11.16
C THR A 92 1.27 6.61 9.87
N GLU A 93 0.06 6.05 9.97
CA GLU A 93 -0.88 6.06 8.86
C GLU A 93 -1.60 7.41 8.82
N PHE A 94 -1.71 7.98 7.62
CA PHE A 94 -2.56 9.12 7.29
C PHE A 94 -3.62 8.67 6.29
N SER A 95 -4.88 8.71 6.71
CA SER A 95 -6.03 8.39 5.89
C SER A 95 -6.88 9.64 5.67
N GLY A 96 -7.41 9.79 4.46
CA GLY A 96 -8.19 10.97 4.09
C GLY A 96 -9.22 10.71 3.00
N ILE A 97 -10.13 11.67 2.88
CA ILE A 97 -11.23 11.68 1.92
C ILE A 97 -10.93 12.71 0.83
N VAL A 98 -11.15 12.33 -0.43
CA VAL A 98 -11.11 13.25 -1.57
C VAL A 98 -12.50 13.85 -1.73
N ARG A 99 -12.57 15.18 -1.85
CA ARG A 99 -13.82 15.90 -2.08
C ARG A 99 -13.81 16.63 -3.40
N ASP A 100 -14.96 16.68 -4.07
CA ASP A 100 -15.16 17.54 -5.23
C ASP A 100 -15.32 19.03 -4.82
N ALA A 101 -15.49 19.92 -5.80
CA ALA A 101 -15.72 21.35 -5.54
C ALA A 101 -17.01 21.66 -4.76
N GLY A 102 -17.98 20.75 -4.77
CA GLY A 102 -19.22 20.84 -3.99
C GLY A 102 -19.06 20.38 -2.54
N GLY A 103 -17.92 19.75 -2.20
CA GLY A 103 -17.65 19.15 -0.89
C GLY A 103 -18.17 17.71 -0.76
N GLU A 104 -18.67 17.10 -1.83
CA GLU A 104 -19.09 15.70 -1.85
C GLU A 104 -17.87 14.77 -1.79
N ALA A 105 -17.97 13.68 -1.03
CA ALA A 105 -16.89 12.69 -0.95
C ALA A 105 -16.91 11.80 -2.19
N VAL A 106 -15.80 11.76 -2.92
CA VAL A 106 -15.67 11.14 -4.25
C VAL A 106 -14.44 10.23 -4.36
N GLY A 107 -13.81 9.93 -3.23
CA GLY A 107 -12.60 9.14 -3.19
C GLY A 107 -11.96 9.09 -1.80
N SER A 108 -10.87 8.35 -1.71
CA SER A 108 -10.11 8.19 -0.47
C SER A 108 -8.64 7.89 -0.76
N PHE A 109 -7.80 8.10 0.24
CA PHE A 109 -6.40 7.74 0.15
C PHE A 109 -5.84 7.35 1.51
N THR A 110 -4.76 6.58 1.47
CA THR A 110 -4.00 6.20 2.67
C THR A 110 -2.51 6.27 2.38
N ARG A 111 -1.75 6.81 3.33
CA ARG A 111 -0.29 6.90 3.32
C ARG A 111 0.28 6.35 4.62
N THR A 112 1.41 5.66 4.56
CA THR A 112 2.16 5.27 5.77
C THR A 112 3.48 6.00 5.78
N PHE A 113 3.71 6.81 6.82
CA PHE A 113 4.96 7.49 7.06
C PHE A 113 5.84 6.61 7.94
N ASP A 114 7.00 6.25 7.43
CA ASP A 114 8.05 5.60 8.20
C ASP A 114 9.18 6.62 8.42
N GLY A 115 9.17 7.24 9.61
CA GLY A 115 10.14 8.28 9.97
C GLY A 115 11.54 7.73 10.20
N GLU A 116 11.69 6.46 10.60
CA GLU A 116 12.99 5.86 10.84
C GLU A 116 13.66 5.43 9.52
N LEU A 117 12.88 4.92 8.57
CA LEU A 117 13.36 4.58 7.23
C LEU A 117 13.43 5.81 6.30
N GLY A 118 12.84 6.94 6.71
CA GLY A 118 12.74 8.13 5.88
C GLY A 118 11.97 7.87 4.59
N THR A 119 10.91 7.06 4.65
CA THR A 119 10.07 6.74 3.49
C THR A 119 8.58 7.00 3.74
N VAL A 120 7.83 7.26 2.67
CA VAL A 120 6.37 7.33 2.71
C VAL A 120 5.79 6.32 1.74
N ALA A 121 5.03 5.34 2.24
CA ALA A 121 4.31 4.39 1.41
C ALA A 121 2.98 5.00 0.92
N HIS A 122 2.77 4.97 -0.38
CA HIS A 122 1.49 5.26 -1.03
C HIS A 122 0.67 3.98 -1.09
N ASN A 123 -0.14 3.75 -0.05
CA ASN A 123 -0.89 2.51 0.12
C ASN A 123 -2.15 2.44 -0.75
N ASN A 124 -2.90 3.54 -0.81
CA ASN A 124 -4.15 3.61 -1.58
C ASN A 124 -4.40 5.03 -2.09
N LEU A 125 -4.92 5.14 -3.30
CA LEU A 125 -5.53 6.37 -3.81
C LEU A 125 -6.65 5.95 -4.77
N TYR A 126 -7.88 6.19 -4.35
CA TYR A 126 -9.08 5.85 -5.11
C TYR A 126 -9.89 7.12 -5.36
N ILE A 127 -10.45 7.21 -6.56
CA ILE A 127 -11.36 8.27 -7.01
C ILE A 127 -12.46 7.57 -7.80
N ASP A 128 -13.71 7.91 -7.51
CA ASP A 128 -14.86 7.41 -8.26
C ASP A 128 -14.71 7.70 -9.76
N GLU A 129 -15.13 6.75 -10.60
CA GLU A 129 -14.87 6.75 -12.05
C GLU A 129 -15.32 8.05 -12.74
N ASP A 130 -16.46 8.61 -12.32
CA ASP A 130 -17.03 9.87 -12.84
C ASP A 130 -16.15 11.10 -12.57
N PHE A 131 -15.18 10.99 -11.66
CA PHE A 131 -14.28 12.06 -11.20
C PHE A 131 -12.81 11.81 -11.58
N GLN A 132 -12.53 10.78 -12.37
CA GLN A 132 -11.18 10.48 -12.87
C GLN A 132 -10.81 11.35 -14.08
N GLY A 133 -9.51 11.42 -14.40
CA GLY A 133 -9.01 12.16 -15.57
C GLY A 133 -8.94 13.69 -15.40
N THR A 134 -9.21 14.19 -14.19
CA THR A 134 -9.28 15.63 -13.87
C THR A 134 -7.94 16.27 -13.53
N GLY A 135 -6.88 15.46 -13.44
CA GLY A 135 -5.55 15.87 -13.01
C GLY A 135 -5.33 15.84 -11.49
N PHE A 136 -6.36 15.55 -10.69
CA PHE A 136 -6.27 15.51 -9.23
C PHE A 136 -5.09 14.70 -8.71
N ALA A 137 -5.01 13.41 -9.08
CA ALA A 137 -3.97 12.52 -8.58
C ALA A 137 -2.55 13.01 -8.93
N THR A 138 -2.38 13.64 -10.10
CA THR A 138 -1.10 14.20 -10.52
C THR A 138 -0.70 15.37 -9.63
N GLU A 139 -1.59 16.34 -9.44
CA GLU A 139 -1.29 17.55 -8.65
C GLU A 139 -1.19 17.26 -7.15
N PHE A 140 -2.08 16.42 -6.62
CA PHE A 140 -2.06 15.99 -5.22
C PHE A 140 -0.75 15.28 -4.87
N ASN A 141 -0.33 14.29 -5.67
CA ASN A 141 0.92 13.58 -5.42
C ASN A 141 2.14 14.48 -5.64
N ALA A 142 2.13 15.39 -6.62
CA ALA A 142 3.22 16.35 -6.81
C ALA A 142 3.42 17.24 -5.57
N ALA A 143 2.34 17.83 -5.06
CA ALA A 143 2.39 18.61 -3.82
C ALA A 143 2.82 17.77 -2.62
N ALA A 144 2.36 16.52 -2.53
CA ALA A 144 2.79 15.60 -1.47
C ALA A 144 4.30 15.33 -1.54
N PHE A 145 4.85 15.06 -2.73
CA PHE A 145 6.28 14.82 -2.93
C PHE A 145 7.15 16.02 -2.53
N GLU A 146 6.74 17.23 -2.87
CA GLU A 146 7.42 18.45 -2.44
C GLU A 146 7.47 18.54 -0.91
N LEU A 147 6.33 18.32 -0.25
CA LEU A 147 6.24 18.35 1.21
C LEU A 147 7.07 17.24 1.87
N TYR A 148 7.08 16.03 1.31
CA TYR A 148 7.91 14.93 1.82
C TYR A 148 9.39 15.27 1.78
N ALA A 149 9.87 15.79 0.65
CA ALA A 149 11.27 16.21 0.50
C ALA A 149 11.63 17.35 1.48
N GLU A 150 10.76 18.36 1.62
CA GLU A 150 10.97 19.44 2.61
C GLU A 150 11.03 18.95 4.05
N MET A 151 10.29 17.89 4.37
CA MET A 151 10.27 17.26 5.70
C MET A 151 11.42 16.27 5.90
N GLY A 152 12.29 16.06 4.91
CA GLY A 152 13.47 15.22 5.01
C GLY A 152 13.24 13.73 4.70
N TYR A 153 12.06 13.34 4.21
CA TYR A 153 11.87 12.01 3.64
C TYR A 153 12.75 11.88 2.39
N THR A 154 13.20 10.65 2.13
CA THR A 154 14.18 10.34 1.08
C THR A 154 13.56 9.59 -0.09
N ALA A 155 12.44 8.91 0.12
CA ALA A 155 11.74 8.19 -0.92
C ALA A 155 10.24 8.01 -0.65
N VAL A 156 9.51 7.75 -1.73
CA VAL A 156 8.15 7.23 -1.71
C VAL A 156 8.14 5.81 -2.26
N THR A 157 7.42 4.92 -1.61
CA THR A 157 7.20 3.54 -2.09
C THR A 157 5.74 3.31 -2.43
N THR A 158 5.45 2.36 -3.31
CA THR A 158 4.08 1.94 -3.61
C THR A 158 4.09 0.50 -4.08
N ILE A 159 2.98 -0.21 -3.88
CA ILE A 159 2.68 -1.43 -4.63
C ILE A 159 1.60 -1.04 -5.62
N THR A 160 1.88 -1.19 -6.91
CA THR A 160 0.87 -0.89 -7.91
C THR A 160 -0.26 -1.91 -7.84
N ASP A 161 -1.47 -1.49 -8.16
CA ASP A 161 -2.64 -2.34 -8.29
C ASP A 161 -3.52 -1.85 -9.45
N ASP A 162 -4.39 -2.71 -9.97
CA ASP A 162 -5.30 -2.43 -11.09
C ASP A 162 -4.61 -1.67 -12.26
N ASP A 163 -5.05 -0.46 -12.59
CA ASP A 163 -4.47 0.39 -13.63
C ASP A 163 -3.21 1.16 -13.18
N GLY A 164 -2.92 1.15 -11.89
CA GLY A 164 -1.77 1.84 -11.29
C GLY A 164 -0.45 1.36 -11.86
N GLY A 165 -0.37 0.09 -12.29
CA GLY A 165 0.85 -0.50 -12.85
C GLY A 165 1.41 0.29 -14.03
N TYR A 166 0.56 0.68 -14.98
CA TYR A 166 0.95 1.52 -16.12
C TYR A 166 1.15 2.99 -15.72
N VAL A 167 0.25 3.52 -14.88
CA VAL A 167 0.26 4.94 -14.49
C VAL A 167 1.57 5.31 -13.78
N TRP A 168 2.02 4.48 -12.85
CA TRP A 168 3.26 4.69 -12.12
C TRP A 168 4.50 4.39 -12.96
N ALA A 169 4.41 3.49 -13.94
CA ALA A 169 5.53 3.18 -14.84
C ALA A 169 5.72 4.21 -15.94
N LYS A 170 4.72 5.06 -16.23
CA LYS A 170 4.80 6.04 -17.31
C LYS A 170 5.95 7.03 -17.06
N ALA A 171 6.75 7.26 -18.10
CA ALA A 171 7.80 8.27 -18.09
C ALA A 171 7.25 9.63 -17.58
N GLY A 172 7.92 10.19 -16.57
CA GLY A 172 7.51 11.43 -15.90
C GLY A 172 6.92 11.26 -14.49
N SER A 173 6.50 10.04 -14.09
CA SER A 173 6.14 9.76 -12.69
C SER A 173 7.37 9.81 -11.76
N GLY A 174 8.52 9.38 -12.29
CA GLY A 174 9.77 9.18 -11.56
C GLY A 174 9.76 8.00 -10.59
N PHE A 175 8.83 7.04 -10.75
CA PHE A 175 8.86 5.77 -10.03
C PHE A 175 9.64 4.73 -10.81
N GLU A 176 10.60 4.12 -10.15
CA GLU A 176 11.40 3.00 -10.64
C GLU A 176 10.94 1.70 -10.03
N PHE A 177 11.29 0.57 -10.65
CA PHE A 177 11.06 -0.74 -10.06
C PHE A 177 11.96 -0.94 -8.83
N ASN A 178 11.36 -1.26 -7.68
CA ASN A 178 12.07 -1.50 -6.44
C ASN A 178 12.55 -2.95 -6.35
N SER A 179 13.76 -3.21 -6.83
CA SER A 179 14.38 -4.55 -6.81
C SER A 179 14.64 -5.10 -5.41
N ASP A 180 14.71 -4.24 -4.40
CA ASP A 180 15.01 -4.63 -3.02
C ASP A 180 13.75 -5.07 -2.23
N HIS A 181 12.56 -4.98 -2.84
CA HIS A 181 11.31 -5.36 -2.21
C HIS A 181 11.07 -6.88 -2.30
N ASP A 182 10.49 -7.49 -1.27
CA ASP A 182 10.23 -8.93 -1.20
C ASP A 182 9.36 -9.49 -2.35
N MET A 183 8.56 -8.62 -2.98
CA MET A 183 7.71 -8.98 -4.14
C MET A 183 8.43 -8.87 -5.50
N ALA A 184 9.68 -8.39 -5.54
CA ALA A 184 10.38 -8.05 -6.77
C ALA A 184 10.45 -9.24 -7.74
N ASP A 185 10.84 -10.42 -7.28
CA ASP A 185 10.97 -11.60 -8.14
C ASP A 185 9.62 -12.05 -8.73
N GLY A 186 8.56 -12.02 -7.92
CA GLY A 186 7.21 -12.36 -8.36
C GLY A 186 6.66 -11.35 -9.37
N ALA A 187 6.92 -10.06 -9.15
CA ALA A 187 6.53 -9.00 -10.08
C ALA A 187 7.30 -9.09 -11.40
N ARG A 188 8.61 -9.35 -11.37
CA ARG A 188 9.43 -9.60 -12.56
C ARG A 188 8.89 -10.74 -13.41
N LEU A 189 8.58 -11.88 -12.77
CA LEU A 189 7.99 -13.02 -13.44
C LEU A 189 6.64 -12.68 -14.08
N SER A 190 5.77 -11.97 -13.36
CA SER A 190 4.43 -11.61 -13.83
C SER A 190 4.48 -10.66 -15.04
N ILE A 191 5.36 -9.65 -14.98
CA ILE A 191 5.58 -8.72 -16.09
C ILE A 191 6.13 -9.45 -17.31
N ALA A 192 7.15 -10.30 -17.15
CA ALA A 192 7.71 -11.09 -18.25
C ALA A 192 6.67 -12.03 -18.89
N GLN A 193 5.84 -12.69 -18.08
CA GLN A 193 4.72 -13.50 -18.59
C GLN A 193 3.70 -12.65 -19.36
N SER A 194 3.43 -11.43 -18.91
CA SER A 194 2.50 -10.52 -19.59
C SER A 194 3.07 -10.04 -20.93
N ILE A 195 4.37 -9.71 -20.99
CA ILE A 195 5.07 -9.43 -22.26
C ILE A 195 4.90 -10.63 -23.20
N ASN A 196 5.20 -11.85 -22.73
CA ASN A 196 5.08 -13.06 -23.55
C ASN A 196 3.67 -13.32 -24.08
N ARG A 197 2.61 -13.00 -23.31
CA ARG A 197 1.22 -13.12 -23.77
C ARG A 197 0.86 -12.15 -24.89
N HIS A 198 1.46 -10.96 -24.87
CA HIS A 198 1.22 -9.92 -25.87
C HIS A 198 2.24 -9.94 -27.01
N ALA A 199 3.28 -10.77 -26.91
CA ALA A 199 4.31 -10.91 -27.92
C ALA A 199 3.75 -11.60 -29.18
N GLY A 200 4.02 -11.01 -30.34
CA GLY A 200 3.55 -11.54 -31.61
C GLY A 200 3.97 -10.67 -32.79
N GLY A 201 3.70 -11.16 -34.00
CA GLY A 201 4.01 -10.43 -35.22
C GLY A 201 5.52 -10.22 -35.43
N PRO A 202 5.93 -9.14 -36.10
CA PRO A 202 7.33 -8.89 -36.44
C PRO A 202 8.22 -8.57 -35.23
N ASP A 203 7.63 -8.22 -34.08
CA ASP A 203 8.34 -7.80 -32.87
C ASP A 203 8.55 -8.93 -31.85
N LEU A 204 8.16 -10.17 -32.19
CA LEU A 204 8.20 -11.33 -31.28
C LEU A 204 9.55 -11.51 -30.59
N ASP A 205 10.64 -11.61 -31.36
CA ASP A 205 11.98 -11.89 -30.81
C ASP A 205 12.46 -10.77 -29.88
N VAL A 206 12.12 -9.52 -30.19
CA VAL A 206 12.47 -8.34 -29.38
C VAL A 206 11.72 -8.36 -28.05
N LEU A 207 10.42 -8.66 -28.09
CA LEU A 207 9.60 -8.73 -26.88
C LEU A 207 10.00 -9.91 -25.98
N LEU A 208 10.34 -11.07 -26.55
CA LEU A 208 10.85 -12.21 -25.78
C LEU A 208 12.19 -11.88 -25.11
N ALA A 209 13.12 -11.24 -25.83
CA ALA A 209 14.40 -10.82 -25.26
C ALA A 209 14.22 -9.80 -24.12
N MET A 210 13.31 -8.84 -24.28
CA MET A 210 12.97 -7.87 -23.25
C MET A 210 12.34 -8.54 -22.02
N ALA A 211 11.47 -9.54 -22.22
CA ALA A 211 10.88 -10.31 -21.12
C ALA A 211 11.94 -11.06 -20.32
N ASP A 212 12.89 -11.71 -21.00
CA ASP A 212 13.99 -12.43 -20.36
C ASP A 212 14.92 -11.49 -19.58
N GLU A 213 15.29 -10.35 -20.16
CA GLU A 213 16.14 -9.34 -19.52
C GLU A 213 15.47 -8.70 -18.30
N PHE A 214 14.19 -8.33 -18.40
CA PHE A 214 13.47 -7.77 -17.25
C PHE A 214 13.32 -8.81 -16.13
N ARG A 215 13.13 -10.08 -16.50
CA ARG A 215 13.02 -11.18 -15.55
C ARG A 215 14.33 -11.47 -14.82
N SER A 216 15.47 -11.42 -15.51
CA SER A 216 16.77 -11.68 -14.89
C SER A 216 17.16 -10.59 -13.90
N GLY A 217 16.63 -9.38 -14.06
CA GLY A 217 16.96 -8.24 -13.19
C GLY A 217 18.31 -7.62 -13.52
N ASP A 218 18.86 -7.89 -14.71
CA ASP A 218 20.18 -7.40 -15.15
C ASP A 218 20.22 -5.88 -15.40
N GLY A 219 19.06 -5.21 -15.33
CA GLY A 219 18.94 -3.75 -15.32
C GLY A 219 18.96 -3.06 -16.68
N GLY A 220 19.08 -3.80 -17.79
CA GLY A 220 19.09 -3.20 -19.13
C GLY A 220 17.70 -2.86 -19.69
N THR A 221 16.64 -3.56 -19.25
CA THR A 221 15.25 -3.17 -19.48
C THR A 221 14.66 -2.60 -18.19
N THR A 222 14.12 -1.38 -18.25
CA THR A 222 13.44 -0.72 -17.14
C THR A 222 11.91 -0.84 -17.22
N ILE A 223 11.22 -0.54 -16.12
CA ILE A 223 9.75 -0.47 -16.12
C ILE A 223 9.22 0.65 -17.05
N HIS A 224 10.02 1.70 -17.26
CA HIS A 224 9.70 2.79 -18.19
C HIS A 224 9.81 2.35 -19.65
N ASP A 225 10.78 1.50 -19.99
CA ASP A 225 10.92 0.93 -21.33
C ASP A 225 9.69 0.09 -21.67
N ILE A 226 9.24 -0.72 -20.72
CA ILE A 226 8.03 -1.54 -20.86
C ILE A 226 6.79 -0.65 -21.02
N ALA A 227 6.63 0.39 -20.20
CA ALA A 227 5.51 1.33 -20.32
C ALA A 227 5.53 2.12 -21.64
N ALA A 228 6.71 2.31 -22.24
CA ALA A 228 6.88 2.99 -23.52
C ALA A 228 6.60 2.10 -24.74
N LEU A 229 6.44 0.77 -24.56
CA LEU A 229 6.21 -0.16 -25.66
C LEU A 229 4.96 0.18 -26.48
N ARG A 230 5.15 0.19 -27.80
CA ARG A 230 4.10 0.37 -28.81
C ARG A 230 4.50 -0.41 -30.04
N THR A 231 3.53 -1.04 -30.70
CA THR A 231 3.69 -1.63 -32.03
C THR A 231 2.69 -0.99 -32.98
N LYS A 232 2.83 -1.29 -34.28
CA LYS A 232 1.86 -0.82 -35.28
C LYS A 232 0.49 -1.46 -35.06
N GLU A 233 0.49 -2.72 -34.64
CA GLU A 233 -0.70 -3.54 -34.38
C GLU A 233 -1.31 -3.23 -33.01
N ASN A 234 -0.49 -2.84 -32.02
CA ASN A 234 -0.92 -2.44 -30.69
C ASN A 234 -0.21 -1.15 -30.22
N PRO A 235 -0.78 0.03 -30.46
CA PRO A 235 -0.20 1.29 -30.00
C PRO A 235 -0.25 1.49 -28.48
N ASN A 236 -0.96 0.62 -27.75
CA ASN A 236 -1.11 0.66 -26.29
C ASN A 236 -0.40 -0.51 -25.59
N LEU A 237 0.52 -1.20 -26.28
CA LEU A 237 1.15 -2.42 -25.79
C LEU A 237 1.70 -2.32 -24.35
N GLY A 238 2.44 -1.26 -24.02
CA GLY A 238 2.96 -1.07 -22.65
C GLY A 238 1.87 -0.91 -21.59
N LYS A 239 0.73 -0.31 -21.94
CA LYS A 239 -0.44 -0.24 -21.05
C LYS A 239 -1.04 -1.63 -20.86
N ASP A 240 -1.29 -2.36 -21.94
CA ASP A 240 -1.90 -3.69 -21.89
C ASP A 240 -1.01 -4.70 -21.14
N ILE A 241 0.32 -4.53 -21.20
CA ILE A 241 1.28 -5.35 -20.45
C ILE A 241 1.17 -5.08 -18.94
N LEU A 242 1.05 -3.81 -18.53
CA LEU A 242 1.21 -3.38 -17.13
C LEU A 242 -0.11 -3.21 -16.36
N THR A 243 -1.25 -3.08 -17.03
CA THR A 243 -2.57 -3.08 -16.38
C THR A 243 -2.84 -4.43 -15.72
N GLY A 244 -3.30 -4.40 -14.47
CA GLY A 244 -3.59 -5.57 -13.65
C GLY A 244 -2.36 -6.29 -13.12
N ILE A 245 -1.18 -5.66 -13.16
CA ILE A 245 0.05 -6.20 -12.58
C ILE A 245 0.52 -5.38 -11.39
N ASN A 246 0.79 -6.09 -10.31
CA ASN A 246 1.28 -5.52 -9.08
C ASN A 246 2.81 -5.59 -9.08
N TRP A 247 3.47 -4.43 -9.02
CA TRP A 247 4.91 -4.32 -8.93
C TRP A 247 5.31 -3.30 -7.87
N PRO A 248 6.43 -3.52 -7.16
CA PRO A 248 6.89 -2.60 -6.14
C PRO A 248 7.60 -1.40 -6.79
N GLY A 249 7.06 -0.21 -6.58
CA GLY A 249 7.60 1.04 -7.09
C GLY A 249 8.32 1.85 -6.02
N ILE A 250 9.36 2.57 -6.42
CA ILE A 250 10.08 3.51 -5.57
C ILE A 250 10.44 4.79 -6.32
N LYS A 251 10.17 5.95 -5.71
CA LYS A 251 10.58 7.26 -6.18
C LYS A 251 11.52 7.87 -5.14
N ARG A 252 12.76 8.17 -5.51
CA ARG A 252 13.74 8.80 -4.62
C ARG A 252 13.75 10.32 -4.81
N PHE A 253 13.96 11.05 -3.73
CA PHE A 253 14.17 12.48 -3.76
C PHE A 253 15.68 12.77 -3.85
N ALA A 254 16.04 13.78 -4.64
CA ALA A 254 17.42 14.25 -4.68
C ALA A 254 17.65 15.12 -3.44
N ASN A 255 18.44 14.60 -2.49
CA ASN A 255 18.92 15.36 -1.34
C ASN A 255 20.28 16.00 -1.63
#